data_AF-A0AAU3UU77-F1
#
_entry.id   AF-A0AAU3UU77-F1
#
_cell.length_a   1.000
_cell.length_b   1.000
_cell.length_c   1.000
_cell.angle_alpha   90.00
_cell.angle_beta   90.00
_cell.angle_gamma   90.00
#
_symmetry.space_group_name_H-M   'P 1'
#
loop_
_entity.id
_entity.type
_entity.pdbx_description
1 polymer ?
#
loop_
_entity_poly.entity_id
_entity_poly.type
_entity_poly.pdbx_seq_one_letter_code
_entity_poly.pdbx_strand_id
1 'polypeptide(L)' 'MTDIAWTSWGPERAEGTGTEHRVICQPNCAAGHEITFGSHITLRKATDPGPYFSEVVVTDENGNPEVWPRIAPR' A
#
# COMPACT_ATOMS: atom_id res chain seq x y z
N MET A 1 6.56 -2.33 -1.56
CA MET A 1 5.92 -3.59 -1.17
C MET A 1 6.30 -4.67 -2.18
N THR A 2 6.55 -5.89 -1.73
CA THR A 2 6.87 -7.06 -2.55
C THR A 2 6.00 -8.26 -2.15
N ASP A 3 6.14 -9.37 -2.90
CA ASP A 3 5.56 -10.68 -2.57
C ASP A 3 4.05 -10.67 -2.33
N ILE A 4 3.33 -9.94 -3.18
CA ILE A 4 1.88 -9.80 -3.03
C ILE A 4 1.17 -11.11 -3.41
N ALA A 5 0.47 -11.69 -2.45
CA ALA A 5 -0.44 -12.81 -2.63
C ALA A 5 -1.89 -12.29 -2.68
N TRP A 6 -2.50 -12.34 -3.86
CA TRP A 6 -3.89 -11.90 -4.07
C TRP A 6 -4.87 -12.95 -3.55
N THR A 7 -5.85 -12.51 -2.77
CA THR A 7 -6.96 -13.33 -2.30
C THR A 7 -8.24 -13.08 -3.10
N SER A 8 -8.40 -11.88 -3.68
CA SER A 8 -9.50 -11.57 -4.59
C SER A 8 -9.09 -10.55 -5.65
N TRP A 9 -9.74 -10.66 -6.82
CA TRP A 9 -9.55 -9.72 -7.93
C TRP A 9 -10.87 -9.53 -8.67
N GLY A 10 -11.48 -8.37 -8.51
CA GLY A 10 -12.74 -7.98 -9.13
C GLY A 10 -12.62 -6.70 -9.97
N PRO A 11 -13.70 -6.31 -10.66
CA PRO A 11 -13.70 -5.13 -11.53
C PRO A 11 -13.53 -3.81 -10.77
N GLU A 12 -13.99 -3.73 -9.52
CA GLU A 12 -13.94 -2.50 -8.71
C GLU A 12 -12.83 -2.51 -7.65
N ARG A 13 -12.36 -3.70 -7.28
CA ARG A 13 -11.41 -3.90 -6.20
C ARG A 13 -10.59 -5.19 -6.37
N ALA A 14 -9.34 -5.16 -5.93
CA ALA A 14 -8.55 -6.36 -5.65
C ALA A 14 -8.00 -6.32 -4.22
N GLU A 15 -7.88 -7.48 -3.58
CA GLU A 15 -7.40 -7.60 -2.20
C GLU A 15 -6.32 -8.69 -2.09
N GLY A 16 -5.35 -8.45 -1.22
CA GLY A 16 -4.26 -9.38 -0.98
C GLY A 16 -3.46 -9.04 0.26
N THR A 17 -2.38 -9.78 0.47
CA THR A 17 -1.37 -9.50 1.49
C THR A 17 -0.01 -9.40 0.83
N GLY A 18 0.89 -8.63 1.40
CA GLY A 18 2.26 -8.54 0.91
C GLY A 18 3.22 -8.04 1.98
N THR A 19 4.47 -7.88 1.57
CA THR A 19 5.56 -7.43 2.43
C THR A 19 5.83 -5.95 2.18
N GLU A 20 5.54 -5.09 3.15
CA GLU A 20 5.84 -3.66 3.07
C GLU A 20 7.28 -3.39 3.52
N HIS A 21 7.95 -2.46 2.83
CA HIS A 21 9.28 -1.95 3.17
C HIS A 21 9.16 -0.46 3.45
N ARG A 22 9.56 -0.02 4.64
CA ARG A 22 9.54 1.39 5.04
C ARG A 22 10.89 1.83 5.57
N VAL A 23 11.29 3.05 5.25
CA VAL A 23 12.42 3.71 5.90
C VAL A 23 11.93 4.51 7.09
N ILE A 24 12.40 4.16 8.28
CA ILE A 24 12.16 4.94 9.50
C ILE A 24 13.24 6.01 9.61
N CYS A 25 12.84 7.27 9.39
CA CYS A 25 13.72 8.43 9.43
C CYS A 25 13.96 8.92 10.86
N GLN A 26 14.85 8.27 11.61
CA GLN A 26 15.28 8.71 12.93
C GLN A 26 16.80 8.66 13.06
N PRO A 27 17.49 9.78 13.40
CA PRO A 27 16.96 11.14 13.60
C PRO A 27 16.62 11.87 12.29
N ASN A 28 17.08 11.36 11.16
CA ASN A 28 16.80 11.91 9.82
C ASN A 28 16.77 10.76 8.81
N CYS A 29 16.30 11.01 7.59
CA CYS A 29 16.17 9.95 6.58
C CYS A 29 17.52 9.44 6.04
N ALA A 30 18.59 10.24 6.10
CA ALA A 30 19.92 9.79 5.68
C ALA A 30 20.57 8.80 6.68
N ALA A 31 20.18 8.90 7.95
CA ALA A 31 20.58 7.99 9.03
C ALA A 31 19.49 6.97 9.38
N GLY A 32 18.43 6.88 8.57
CA GLY A 32 17.31 5.99 8.81
C GLY A 32 17.67 4.52 8.62
N HIS A 33 16.75 3.64 9.01
CA HIS A 33 16.86 2.20 8.77
C HIS A 33 15.59 1.69 8.09
N GLU A 34 15.74 0.63 7.30
CA GLU A 34 14.60 -0.05 6.69
C GLU A 34 13.98 -1.03 7.67
N ILE A 35 12.66 -1.02 7.74
CA ILE A 35 11.85 -2.05 8.39
C ILE A 35 11.00 -2.77 7.36
N THR A 36 10.74 -4.05 7.61
CA THR A 36 9.94 -4.90 6.74
C THR A 36 8.87 -5.60 7.57
N PHE A 37 7.61 -5.55 7.12
CA PHE A 37 6.49 -6.15 7.85
C PHE A 37 5.37 -6.58 6.89
N GLY A 38 4.55 -7.54 7.33
CA GLY A 38 3.39 -7.99 6.58
C GLY A 38 2.27 -6.96 6.62
N SER A 39 1.57 -6.77 5.50
CA SER A 39 0.45 -5.82 5.43
C SER A 39 -0.65 -6.32 4.50
N HIS A 40 -1.88 -5.90 4.78
CA HIS A 40 -3.00 -6.12 3.88
C HIS A 40 -3.05 -5.01 2.84
N ILE A 41 -3.32 -5.37 1.58
CA ILE A 41 -3.40 -4.43 0.46
C ILE A 41 -4.78 -4.51 -0.20
N THR A 42 -5.36 -3.34 -0.45
CA THR A 42 -6.59 -3.18 -1.22
C THR A 42 -6.35 -2.22 -2.39
N LEU A 43 -6.55 -2.68 -3.62
CA LEU A 43 -6.58 -1.85 -4.81
C LEU A 43 -8.01 -1.39 -5.09
N ARG A 44 -8.25 -0.11 -5.36
CA ARG A 44 -9.59 0.46 -5.61
C ARG A 44 -9.53 1.63 -6.59
N LYS A 45 -10.71 2.19 -6.91
CA LYS A 45 -10.88 3.20 -7.99
C LYS A 45 -10.36 2.68 -9.32
N ALA A 46 -11.00 1.61 -9.79
CA ALA A 46 -10.81 1.13 -11.15
C ALA A 46 -11.08 2.28 -12.13
N THR A 47 -10.19 2.41 -13.10
CA THR A 47 -10.31 3.48 -14.10
C THR A 47 -11.23 3.00 -15.22
N ASP A 48 -12.15 3.86 -15.68
CA ASP A 48 -12.93 3.61 -16.89
C ASP A 48 -12.73 4.80 -17.86
N PRO A 49 -12.16 4.57 -19.06
CA PRO A 49 -11.59 3.32 -19.57
C PRO A 49 -10.18 3.04 -19.01
N GLY A 50 -9.91 1.82 -18.52
CA GLY A 50 -8.53 1.40 -18.19
C GLY A 50 -8.41 0.12 -17.35
N PRO A 51 -7.36 -0.71 -17.56
CA PRO A 51 -7.19 -1.98 -16.83
C PRO A 51 -6.49 -1.81 -15.46
N TYR A 52 -6.54 -0.63 -14.84
CA TYR A 52 -5.77 -0.34 -13.62
C TYR A 52 -6.58 0.39 -12.54
N PHE A 53 -6.17 0.15 -11.30
CA PHE A 53 -6.64 0.84 -10.10
C PHE A 53 -5.78 2.08 -9.85
N SER A 54 -6.42 3.19 -9.50
CA SER A 54 -5.74 4.47 -9.25
C SER A 54 -5.47 4.73 -7.77
N GLU A 55 -5.96 3.87 -6.88
CA GLU A 55 -5.82 4.04 -5.44
C GLU A 55 -5.46 2.72 -4.77
N VAL A 56 -4.53 2.80 -3.82
CA VAL A 56 -4.07 1.68 -3.00
C VAL A 56 -4.32 2.01 -1.54
N VAL A 57 -4.85 1.07 -0.79
CA VAL A 57 -4.91 1.13 0.68
C VAL A 57 -4.02 0.04 1.22
N VAL A 58 -3.06 0.41 2.05
CA VAL A 58 -2.20 -0.52 2.78
C VAL A 58 -2.60 -0.44 4.25
N THR A 59 -2.99 -1.56 4.83
CA THR A 59 -3.34 -1.65 6.25
C THR A 59 -2.23 -2.38 6.99
N ASP A 60 -1.65 -1.71 7.98
CA ASP A 60 -0.58 -2.27 8.81
C ASP A 60 -1.08 -3.39 9.76
N GLU A 61 -0.16 -4.01 10.49
CA GLU A 61 -0.46 -5.06 11.48
C GLU A 61 -1.38 -4.61 12.63
N ASN A 62 -1.47 -3.30 12.87
CA ASN A 62 -2.33 -2.70 13.90
C ASN A 62 -3.71 -2.31 13.36
N GLY A 63 -3.97 -2.56 12.07
CA GLY A 63 -5.22 -2.20 11.42
C GLY A 63 -5.29 -0.75 10.96
N ASN A 64 -4.19 0.01 10.97
CA ASN A 64 -4.18 1.40 10.52
C ASN A 64 -4.08 1.45 8.98
N PRO A 65 -5.05 2.08 8.29
CA PRO A 65 -5.03 2.19 6.84
C PRO A 65 -4.21 3.40 6.39
N GLU A 66 -3.47 3.20 5.30
CA GLU A 66 -2.72 4.23 4.60
C GLU A 66 -3.13 4.25 3.13
N VAL A 67 -3.57 5.41 2.63
CA VAL A 67 -4.07 5.56 1.26
C VAL A 67 -3.00 6.18 0.37
N TRP A 68 -2.79 5.59 -0.80
CA TRP A 68 -1.88 6.02 -1.84
C TRP A 68 -2.61 6.32 -3.16
N PRO A 69 -2.17 7.33 -3.93
CA PRO A 69 -1.07 8.25 -3.61
C PRO A 69 -1.43 9.14 -2.41
N ARG A 70 -0.46 9.37 -1.51
CA ARG A 70 -0.60 10.36 -0.45
C ARG A 70 -0.64 11.73 -1.11
N ILE A 71 -1.85 12.25 -1.36
CA ILE A 71 -2.01 13.62 -1.86
C ILE A 71 -1.54 14.53 -0.74
N ALA A 72 -0.36 15.14 -0.90
CA ALA A 72 0.09 16.18 0.02
C ALA A 72 -0.96 17.30 0.01
N PRO A 73 -1.41 17.81 1.18
CA PRO A 73 -2.25 18.99 1.20
C PRO A 73 -1.52 20.13 0.48
N ARG A 74 -2.23 20.80 -0.43
CA ARG A 74 -1.72 21.99 -1.14
C ARG A 74 -1.51 23.16 -0.19
#